data_AF-A0A7J4E527-F1
#
_entry.id   AF-A0A7J4E527-F1
#
_cell.length_a   1.000
_cell.length_b   1.000
_cell.length_c   1.000
_cell.angle_alpha   90.00
_cell.angle_beta   90.00
_cell.angle_gamma   90.00
#
_symmetry.space_group_name_H-M   'P 1'
#
loop_
_entity.id
_entity.type
_entity.pdbx_description
1 polymer ?
#
loop_
_entity_poly.entity_id
_entity_poly.type
_entity_poly.pdbx_seq_one_letter_code
_entity_poly.pdbx_strand_id
1 'polypeptide(L)'
;LPVLTATTLLVPGYVDELEVKRIAEFIASLNPEIPYSLLVFHPDFAMRDLPVTPKEQAFKCYRTAKKFLKNVNIGNLHLLGLI
;
A
#
# COMPACT_ATOMS: atom_id res chain seq x y z
N LEU A 1 -14.01 16.53 0.94
CA LEU A 1 -13.10 15.44 1.33
C LEU A 1 -13.90 14.15 1.39
N PRO A 2 -13.37 13.00 0.93
CA PRO A 2 -14.03 11.71 1.16
C PRO A 2 -14.18 11.49 2.67
N VAL A 3 -15.33 10.96 3.10
CA VAL A 3 -15.65 10.78 4.52
C VAL A 3 -14.76 9.70 5.17
N LEU A 4 -14.24 8.78 4.35
CA LEU A 4 -13.40 7.67 4.78
C LEU A 4 -12.26 7.43 3.79
N THR A 5 -11.07 7.17 4.30
CA THR A 5 -9.90 6.71 3.54
C THR A 5 -9.23 5.56 4.29
N ALA A 6 -8.56 4.69 3.54
CA ALA A 6 -7.77 3.60 4.09
C ALA A 6 -6.29 3.81 3.76
N THR A 7 -5.40 3.32 4.62
CA THR A 7 -3.96 3.38 4.39
C THR A 7 -3.29 2.14 4.95
N THR A 8 -2.30 1.62 4.24
CA THR A 8 -1.52 0.46 4.67
C THR A 8 -0.04 0.72 4.41
N LEU A 9 0.78 0.48 5.43
CA LEU A 9 2.23 0.58 5.36
C LEU A 9 2.81 -0.75 4.86
N LEU A 10 3.59 -0.72 3.79
CA LEU A 10 4.12 -1.91 3.12
C LEU A 10 5.42 -2.41 3.77
N VAL A 11 5.34 -2.87 5.02
CA VAL A 11 6.51 -3.39 5.75
C VAL A 11 6.99 -4.69 5.09
N PRO A 12 8.25 -4.78 4.61
CA PRO A 12 8.78 -5.97 3.94
C PRO A 12 8.71 -7.22 4.81
N GLY A 13 8.20 -8.32 4.25
CA GLY A 13 8.03 -9.59 4.95
C GLY A 13 6.78 -9.68 5.85
N TYR A 14 6.05 -8.58 6.06
CA TYR A 14 4.83 -8.56 6.88
C TYR A 14 3.58 -8.20 6.09
N VAL A 15 3.72 -7.31 5.11
CA VAL A 15 2.61 -6.84 4.28
C VAL A 15 3.00 -6.96 2.81
N ASP A 16 2.54 -8.03 2.17
CA ASP A 16 2.79 -8.29 0.76
C ASP A 16 1.51 -8.24 -0.08
N GLU A 17 1.60 -8.78 -1.30
CA GLU A 17 0.49 -8.81 -2.24
C GLU A 17 -0.75 -9.52 -1.68
N LEU A 18 -0.58 -10.58 -0.87
CA LEU A 18 -1.67 -11.36 -0.31
C LEU A 18 -2.45 -10.56 0.74
N GLU A 19 -1.77 -9.88 1.67
CA GLU A 19 -2.41 -9.04 2.68
C GLU A 19 -3.09 -7.85 1.99
N VAL A 20 -2.41 -7.19 1.06
CA VAL A 20 -2.97 -6.06 0.31
C VAL A 20 -4.19 -6.47 -0.49
N LYS A 21 -4.19 -7.66 -1.10
CA LYS A 21 -5.38 -8.22 -1.78
C LYS A 21 -6.56 -8.32 -0.82
N ARG A 22 -6.38 -8.97 0.33
CA ARG A 22 -7.46 -9.20 1.30
C ARG A 22 -8.00 -7.88 1.87
N ILE A 23 -7.11 -6.92 2.16
CA ILE A 23 -7.50 -5.58 2.61
C ILE A 23 -8.28 -4.85 1.52
N ALA A 24 -7.81 -4.89 0.27
CA ALA A 24 -8.50 -4.23 -0.84
C ALA A 24 -9.87 -4.87 -1.13
N GLU A 25 -9.99 -6.20 -1.08
CA GLU A 25 -11.27 -6.92 -1.18
C GLU A 25 -12.24 -6.50 -0.06
N PHE A 26 -11.75 -6.42 1.17
CA PHE A 26 -12.55 -5.98 2.31
C PHE A 26 -13.04 -4.54 2.14
N ILE A 27 -12.16 -3.59 1.80
CA ILE A 27 -12.56 -2.20 1.58
C ILE A 27 -13.55 -2.09 0.42
N ALA A 28 -13.31 -2.82 -0.69
CA ALA A 28 -14.19 -2.82 -1.86
C ALA A 28 -15.59 -3.35 -1.55
N SER A 29 -15.69 -4.30 -0.61
CA SER A 29 -16.97 -4.82 -0.12
C SER A 29 -17.82 -3.76 0.59
N LEU A 30 -17.18 -2.72 1.14
CA LEU A 30 -17.86 -1.57 1.73
C LEU A 30 -18.20 -0.53 0.68
N ASN A 31 -17.19 -0.08 -0.09
CA ASN A 31 -17.36 0.81 -1.24
C ASN A 31 -16.07 0.88 -2.09
N PRO A 32 -16.13 0.54 -3.40
CA PRO A 32 -14.94 0.52 -4.27
C PRO A 32 -14.35 1.91 -4.59
N GLU A 33 -15.06 2.99 -4.25
CA GLU A 33 -14.60 4.38 -4.39
C GLU A 33 -13.75 4.86 -3.21
N ILE A 34 -13.72 4.12 -2.08
CA ILE A 34 -12.91 4.52 -0.91
C ILE A 34 -11.44 4.62 -1.32
N PRO A 35 -10.79 5.78 -1.12
CA PRO A 35 -9.38 5.93 -1.44
C PRO A 35 -8.52 5.04 -0.55
N TYR A 36 -7.57 4.35 -1.17
CA TYR A 36 -6.64 3.46 -0.49
C TYR A 36 -5.18 3.81 -0.84
N SER A 37 -4.43 4.21 0.17
CA SER A 37 -3.02 4.60 0.03
C SER A 37 -2.10 3.48 0.52
N LEU A 38 -1.18 3.05 -0.35
CA LEU A 38 -0.11 2.12 0.00
C LEU A 38 1.16 2.93 0.28
N LEU A 39 1.62 2.95 1.54
CA LEU A 39 2.79 3.71 1.93
C LEU A 39 4.05 2.86 1.86
N VAL A 40 5.06 3.35 1.15
CA VAL A 40 6.41 2.77 1.18
C VAL A 40 7.01 2.96 2.57
N PHE A 41 7.45 1.85 3.16
CA PHE A 41 8.09 1.79 4.46
C PHE A 41 9.55 2.26 4.37
N HIS A 42 9.97 3.02 5.39
CA HIS A 42 11.37 3.37 5.63
C HIS A 42 11.72 3.09 7.11
N PRO A 43 12.87 2.46 7.40
CA PRO A 43 13.23 2.01 8.75
C PRO A 43 13.82 3.12 9.66
N ASP A 44 13.20 4.29 9.75
CA ASP A 44 13.77 5.42 10.51
C ASP A 44 13.64 5.29 12.04
N PHE A 45 12.57 4.65 12.53
CA PHE A 45 12.29 4.57 13.97
C PHE A 45 12.44 3.16 14.54
N ALA A 46 11.50 2.27 14.19
CA ALA A 46 11.49 0.87 14.61
C ALA A 46 11.69 -0.05 13.40
N MET A 47 11.98 -1.33 13.66
CA MET A 47 12.27 -2.32 12.61
C MET A 47 13.45 -1.88 11.71
N ARG A 48 14.52 -1.39 12.36
CA ARG A 48 15.72 -0.82 11.72
C ARG A 48 16.55 -1.84 10.94
N ASP A 49 16.31 -3.11 11.20
CA ASP A 49 16.89 -4.28 10.54
C ASP A 49 16.22 -4.62 9.21
N LEU A 50 15.05 -4.04 8.91
CA LEU A 50 14.33 -4.27 7.66
C LEU A 50 14.75 -3.26 6.57
N PRO A 51 14.73 -3.66 5.29
CA PRO A 51 14.97 -2.74 4.19
C PRO A 51 13.77 -1.79 3.98
N VAL A 52 13.98 -0.73 3.20
CA VAL A 52 12.90 0.03 2.55
C VAL A 52 12.03 -0.90 1.71
N THR A 53 10.74 -0.64 1.57
CA THR A 53 9.87 -1.48 0.71
C THR A 53 10.46 -1.60 -0.69
N PRO A 54 10.73 -2.83 -1.19
CA PRO A 54 11.19 -3.02 -2.55
C PRO A 54 10.20 -2.45 -3.56
N LYS A 55 10.72 -1.76 -4.58
CA LYS A 55 9.94 -1.18 -5.67
C LYS A 55 9.01 -2.21 -6.32
N GLU A 56 9.50 -3.41 -6.55
CA GLU A 56 8.71 -4.49 -7.13
C GLU A 56 7.52 -4.89 -6.25
N GLN A 57 7.72 -5.01 -4.93
CA GLN A 57 6.65 -5.30 -3.96
C GLN A 57 5.60 -4.20 -3.97
N ALA A 58 6.01 -2.93 -3.90
CA ALA A 58 5.08 -1.79 -3.93
C ALA A 58 4.20 -1.79 -5.18
N PHE A 59 4.78 -2.03 -6.35
CA PHE A 59 4.03 -2.10 -7.61
C PHE A 59 3.14 -3.35 -7.73
N LYS A 60 3.58 -4.51 -7.22
CA LYS A 60 2.72 -5.72 -7.15
C LYS A 60 1.48 -5.45 -6.29
N CYS A 61 1.69 -4.90 -5.09
CA CYS A 61 0.63 -4.51 -4.18
C CYS A 61 -0.34 -3.52 -4.82
N TYR A 62 0.19 -2.47 -5.46
CA TYR A 62 -0.63 -1.48 -6.17
C TYR A 62 -1.48 -2.09 -7.28
N ARG A 63 -0.87 -2.90 -8.17
CA ARG A 63 -1.60 -3.58 -9.24
C ARG A 63 -2.69 -4.48 -8.70
N THR A 64 -2.44 -5.18 -7.60
CA THR A 64 -3.42 -6.09 -7.01
C THR A 64 -4.54 -5.35 -6.29
N ALA A 65 -4.26 -4.28 -5.53
CA ALA A 65 -5.30 -3.42 -4.96
C ALA A 65 -6.18 -2.76 -6.04
N LYS A 66 -5.58 -2.32 -7.16
CA LYS A 66 -6.31 -1.71 -8.30
C LYS A 66 -7.28 -2.67 -9.00
N LYS A 67 -7.21 -3.98 -8.76
CA LYS A 67 -8.22 -4.94 -9.25
C LYS A 67 -9.56 -4.80 -8.52
N PHE A 68 -9.57 -4.23 -7.31
CA PHE A 68 -10.76 -4.16 -6.44
C PHE A 68 -11.22 -2.72 -6.18
N LEU A 69 -10.28 -1.77 -6.12
CA LEU A 69 -10.55 -0.36 -5.77
C LEU A 69 -10.21 0.58 -6.92
N LYS A 70 -11.04 1.62 -7.11
CA LYS A 70 -10.82 2.61 -8.17
C LYS A 70 -9.72 3.60 -7.83
N ASN A 71 -9.67 4.03 -6.56
CA ASN A 71 -8.83 5.13 -6.09
C ASN A 71 -7.66 4.62 -5.23
N VAL A 72 -6.68 3.97 -5.87
CA VAL A 72 -5.46 3.49 -5.19
C VAL A 72 -4.28 4.38 -5.56
N ASN A 73 -3.40 4.67 -4.61
CA ASN A 73 -2.13 5.37 -4.85
C ASN A 73 -0.99 4.76 -4.04
N ILE A 74 0.25 4.96 -4.49
CA ILE A 74 1.46 4.66 -3.71
C ILE A 74 1.99 5.98 -3.14
N GLY A 75 2.13 6.06 -1.83
CA GLY A 75 2.78 7.18 -1.13
C GLY A 75 4.28 6.97 -0.98
N ASN A 76 4.99 8.04 -0.63
CA ASN A 76 6.45 8.06 -0.42
C ASN A 76 7.27 7.57 -1.64
N LEU A 77 6.87 7.99 -2.84
CA LEU A 77 7.51 7.57 -4.10
C LEU A 77 9.00 7.94 -4.22
N HIS A 78 9.46 8.98 -3.49
CA HIS A 78 10.88 9.35 -3.42
C HIS A 78 11.76 8.21 -2.86
N LEU A 79 11.20 7.37 -1.98
CA LEU A 79 11.88 6.18 -1.45
C LEU A 79 12.09 5.08 -2.51
N LEU A 80 11.38 5.15 -3.64
CA LEU A 80 11.52 4.23 -4.77
C LEU A 80 12.39 4.79 -5.90
N GLY A 81 13.00 5.98 -5.71
CA GLY A 81 13.82 6.67 -6.71
C GLY A 81 13.03 7.11 -7.95
N LEU A 82 11.76 7.47 -7.79
CA LEU A 82 10.85 7.85 -8.89
C LEU A 82 10.61 9.35 -9.00
N ILE A 83 10.88 10.12 -7.94
CA ILE A 83 10.68 11.57 -7.83
C ILE A 83 11.75 12.12 -6.90
#